data_AF-A0A949GPF2-F1
#
_entry.id   AF-A0A949GPF2-F1
#
_cell.length_a   1.000
_cell.length_b   1.000
_cell.length_c   1.000
_cell.angle_alpha   90.00
_cell.angle_beta   90.00
_cell.angle_gamma   90.00
#
_symmetry.space_group_name_H-M   'P 1'
#
loop_
_entity.id
_entity.type
_entity.pdbx_description
1 polymer ?
#
loop_
_entity_poly.entity_id
_entity_poly.type
_entity_poly.pdbx_seq_one_letter_code
_entity_poly.pdbx_strand_id
1 'polypeptide(L)' 'MDERMHTELEAAVFRRLVTHLRARTDVQNIDLMITGGFCRNCLGDWYREAAA' A
#
# COMPACT_ATOMS: atom_id res chain seq x y z
N MET A 1 -13.99 12.65 13.99
CA MET A 1 -12.92 13.11 13.09
C MET A 1 -13.58 13.65 11.84
N ASP A 2 -13.08 14.75 11.29
CA ASP A 2 -13.56 15.28 10.01
C ASP A 2 -13.19 14.32 8.86
N GLU A 3 -14.08 14.17 7.87
CA GLU A 3 -13.92 13.21 6.78
C GLU A 3 -12.71 13.53 5.91
N ARG A 4 -12.46 14.82 5.60
CA ARG A 4 -11.26 15.22 4.84
C ARG A 4 -9.99 14.91 5.62
N MET A 5 -10.01 15.18 6.93
CA MET A 5 -8.86 14.85 7.78
C MET A 5 -8.60 13.35 7.82
N HIS A 6 -9.65 12.52 7.82
CA HIS A 6 -9.52 11.06 7.72
C HIS A 6 -8.84 10.65 6.40
N THR A 7 -9.33 11.16 5.27
CA THR A 7 -8.76 10.85 3.95
C THR A 7 -7.29 11.29 3.83
N GLU A 8 -6.92 12.46 4.35
CA GLU A 8 -5.54 12.93 4.34
C GLU A 8 -4.60 12.02 5.16
N LEU A 9 -5.07 11.55 6.31
CA LEU A 9 -4.32 10.63 7.15
C LEU A 9 -4.15 9.26 6.49
N GLU A 10 -5.21 8.70 5.90
CA GLU A 10 -5.15 7.44 5.16
C GLU A 10 -4.18 7.53 3.98
N ALA A 11 -4.25 8.62 3.20
CA ALA A 11 -3.36 8.86 2.08
C ALA A 11 -1.90 9.03 2.55
N ALA A 12 -1.66 9.71 3.67
CA ALA A 12 -0.32 9.85 4.25
C ALA A 12 0.25 8.50 4.72
N VAL A 13 -0.56 7.66 5.36
CA VAL A 13 -0.18 6.30 5.76
C VAL A 13 0.14 5.44 4.55
N PHE A 14 -0.69 5.49 3.51
CA PHE A 14 -0.45 4.73 2.27
C PHE A 14 0.86 5.15 1.59
N ARG A 15 1.11 6.46 1.46
CA ARG A 15 2.39 6.97 0.92
C ARG A 15 3.59 6.49 1.73
N ARG A 16 3.47 6.45 3.06
CA ARG A 16 4.53 5.93 3.94
C ARG A 16 4.77 4.43 3.74
N LEU A 17 3.71 3.63 3.57
CA LEU A 17 3.83 2.20 3.27
C LEU A 17 4.54 1.96 1.94
N VAL A 18 4.16 2.70 0.89
CA VAL A 18 4.81 2.60 -0.42
C VAL A 18 6.31 2.91 -0.33
N THR A 19 6.68 3.98 0.37
CA THR A 19 8.09 4.33 0.60
C THR A 19 8.82 3.24 1.37
N HIS A 20 8.21 2.69 2.43
CA HIS A 20 8.79 1.60 3.20
C HIS A 20 9.06 0.36 2.34
N LEU A 21 8.07 -0.07 1.55
CA LEU A 21 8.19 -1.25 0.68
C LEU A 21 9.15 -1.04 -0.50
N ARG A 22 9.36 0.21 -0.94
CA ARG A 22 10.39 0.56 -1.94
C ARG A 22 11.79 0.49 -1.35
N ALA A 23 11.98 0.90 -0.10
CA ALA A 23 13.28 0.80 0.58
C ALA A 23 13.63 -0.65 0.96
N ARG A 24 12.63 -1.48 1.26
CA ARG A 24 12.80 -2.91 1.60
C ARG A 24 12.79 -3.79 0.36
N THR A 25 13.80 -3.64 -0.50
CA THR A 25 13.96 -4.46 -1.72
C THR A 25 14.31 -5.92 -1.43
N ASP A 26 14.77 -6.20 -0.22
CA ASP A 26 15.08 -7.54 0.30
C ASP A 26 13.82 -8.39 0.53
N VAL A 27 12.66 -7.76 0.75
CA VAL A 27 11.40 -8.47 0.98
C VAL A 27 10.77 -8.83 -0.36
N GLN A 28 10.64 -10.12 -0.67
CA GLN A 28 10.07 -10.53 -1.96
C GLN A 28 8.54 -10.41 -1.95
N ASN A 29 7.95 -10.24 -3.14
CA ASN A 29 6.49 -10.23 -3.28
C ASN A 29 5.87 -11.57 -2.86
N ILE A 30 6.56 -12.69 -3.09
CA ILE A 30 6.05 -14.02 -2.73
C ILE A 30 5.95 -14.18 -1.20
N ASP A 31 6.90 -13.66 -0.44
CA ASP A 31 6.89 -13.72 1.02
C ASP A 31 5.74 -12.88 1.61
N LEU A 32 5.50 -11.71 1.02
CA LEU A 32 4.35 -10.86 1.36
C LEU A 32 3.02 -11.59 1.04
N MET A 33 2.93 -12.25 -0.11
CA MET A 33 1.73 -13.02 -0.48
C MET A 33 1.47 -14.17 0.51
N ILE A 34 2.49 -14.97 0.82
CA ILE A 34 2.34 -16.14 1.69
C ILE A 34 1.96 -15.73 3.11
N THR A 35 2.58 -14.66 3.62
CA THR A 35 2.41 -14.27 5.03
C THR A 35 1.24 -13.31 5.25
N GLY A 36 1.08 -12.35 4.35
CA GLY A 36 0.12 -11.25 4.48
C GLY A 36 -1.09 -11.34 3.55
N GLY A 37 -1.10 -12.27 2.59
CA GLY A 37 -2.19 -12.41 1.61
C GLY A 37 -2.24 -11.32 0.54
N PHE A 38 -1.24 -10.43 0.47
CA PHE A 38 -1.10 -9.40 -0.57
C PHE A 38 0.36 -9.11 -0.85
N CYS A 39 0.65 -8.43 -1.97
CA CYS A 39 2.00 -7.94 -2.27
C CYS A 39 1.97 -6.57 -2.96
N ARG A 40 3.14 -6.10 -3.40
CA ARG A 40 3.29 -4.81 -4.11
C ARG A 40 2.44 -4.73 -5.38
N ASN A 41 2.26 -5.86 -6.08
CA ASN A 41 1.44 -5.90 -7.29
C ASN A 41 -0.05 -5.71 -6.96
N CYS A 42 -0.54 -6.36 -5.89
CA CYS A 42 -1.91 -6.17 -5.40
C CYS A 42 -2.20 -4.70 -5.06
N LEU A 43 -1.27 -4.03 -4.37
CA LEU A 43 -1.39 -2.59 -4.08
C LEU A 43 -1.48 -1.75 -5.37
N GLY A 44 -0.72 -2.13 -6.41
CA GLY A 44 -0.78 -1.48 -7.72
C GLY A 44 -2.09 -1.70 -8.45
N ASP A 45 -2.65 -2.90 -8.36
CA ASP A 45 -3.96 -3.23 -8.95
C ASP A 45 -5.09 -2.49 -8.22
N TRP A 46 -5.12 -2.48 -6.88
CA TRP A 46 -6.09 -1.72 -6.10
C TRP A 46 -6.03 -0.22 -6.38
N TYR A 47 -4.83 0.33 -6.56
CA TYR A 47 -4.67 1.74 -6.93
C TYR A 47 -5.25 2.02 -8.33
N ARG A 48 -5.06 1.09 -9.27
CA ARG A 48 -5.63 1.20 -10.63
C ARG A 48 -7.15 1.10 -10.59
N GLU A 49 -7.70 0.17 -9.81
CA GLU A 49 -9.14 -0.02 -9.63
C GLU A 49 -9.80 1.21 -8.98
N ALA A 50 -9.16 1.81 -7.97
CA ALA A 50 -9.67 3.02 -7.32
C ALA A 50 -9.61 4.28 -8.22
N ALA A 51 -8.84 4.24 -9.31
CA ALA A 51 -8.73 5.33 -10.27
C ALA A 51 -9.67 5.17 -11.48
N ALA A 52 -10.35 4.03 -11.62
CA ALA A 52 -11.34 3.76 -12.65
C ALA A 52 -12.75 4.18 -12.20
#